data_AF-A0A3L6TCE0-F1
#
_entry.id   AF-A0A3L6TCE0-F1
#
_cell.length_a   1.000
_cell.length_b   1.000
_cell.length_c   1.000
_cell.angle_alpha   90.00
_cell.angle_beta   90.00
_cell.angle_gamma   90.00
#
_symmetry.space_group_name_H-M   'P 1'
#
loop_
_entity.id
_entity.type
_entity.pdbx_description
1 polymer ?
#
loop_
_entity_poly.entity_id
_entity_poly.type
_entity_poly.pdbx_seq_one_letter_code
_entity_poly.pdbx_strand_id
1 'polypeptide(L)'
;MHANKNFVDVVAEVDSDFSPFLKRYKDGRIERLLRSPLVEAAENPTANRGVATRDVVIDHGTSVSPRLFLPSRAAMAAGSRRFLLIVYIHGGSFCTESAFCQTYHHYATSLAASAGTLVVSME
;
A
#
# COMPACT_ATOMS: atom_id res chain seq x y z
N MET A 1 7.57 37.21 -38.90
CA MET A 1 7.42 35.78 -39.19
C MET A 1 7.56 35.05 -37.86
N HIS A 2 6.45 34.88 -37.12
CA HIS A 2 5.62 33.66 -37.10
C HIS A 2 6.41 32.37 -36.81
N ALA A 3 6.34 31.95 -35.55
CA ALA A 3 6.16 30.55 -35.18
C ALA A 3 5.50 30.52 -33.80
N ASN A 4 4.17 30.65 -33.79
CA ASN A 4 3.35 30.31 -32.64
C ASN A 4 3.39 28.78 -32.53
N LYS A 5 4.23 28.23 -31.65
CA LYS A 5 4.16 26.81 -31.29
C LYS A 5 2.90 26.64 -30.43
N ASN A 6 1.78 26.42 -31.10
CA ASN A 6 0.61 25.83 -30.48
C ASN A 6 1.04 24.49 -29.92
N PHE A 7 1.33 24.45 -28.62
CA PHE A 7 1.41 23.22 -27.86
C PHE A 7 -0.03 22.71 -27.80
N VAL A 8 -0.44 21.99 -28.83
CA VAL A 8 -1.67 21.21 -28.79
C VAL A 8 -1.40 20.19 -27.72
N ASP A 9 -2.05 20.36 -26.57
CA ASP A 9 -2.14 19.32 -25.57
C ASP A 9 -2.77 18.13 -26.30
N VAL A 10 -1.94 17.18 -26.74
CA VAL A 10 -2.42 15.99 -27.42
C VAL A 10 -3.22 15.27 -26.34
N VAL A 11 -4.54 15.41 -26.39
CA VAL A 11 -5.44 14.64 -25.53
C VAL A 11 -5.17 13.18 -25.88
N ALA A 12 -4.33 12.53 -25.08
CA ALA A 12 -3.92 11.16 -25.33
C ALA A 12 -5.19 10.30 -25.42
N GLU A 13 -5.33 9.58 -26.52
CA GLU A 13 -6.53 8.79 -26.78
C GLU A 13 -6.56 7.58 -25.84
N VAL A 14 -7.67 7.44 -25.11
CA VAL A 14 -7.89 6.29 -24.22
C VAL A 14 -8.12 5.05 -25.07
N ASP A 15 -7.34 4.01 -24.80
CA ASP A 15 -7.45 2.70 -25.45
C ASP A 15 -8.41 1.78 -24.69
N SER A 16 -8.35 1.80 -23.36
CA SER A 16 -9.24 1.02 -22.50
C SER A 16 -9.51 1.75 -21.19
N ASP A 17 -10.77 1.80 -20.80
CA ASP A 17 -11.22 2.44 -19.56
C ASP A 17 -11.75 1.38 -18.58
N PHE A 18 -11.03 1.22 -17.46
CA PHE A 18 -11.38 0.31 -16.36
C PHE A 18 -11.78 1.10 -15.12
N SER A 19 -12.42 2.26 -15.30
CA SER A 19 -12.89 3.06 -14.18
C SER A 19 -13.76 2.25 -13.20
N PRO A 20 -13.55 2.41 -11.87
CA PRO A 20 -12.76 3.46 -11.24
C PRO A 20 -11.26 3.15 -11.07
N PHE A 21 -10.75 2.02 -11.57
CA PHE A 21 -9.40 1.54 -11.22
C PHE A 21 -8.30 2.23 -12.02
N LEU A 22 -8.32 2.13 -13.36
CA LEU A 22 -7.28 2.67 -14.23
C LEU A 22 -7.77 2.95 -15.65
N LYS A 23 -6.98 3.74 -16.38
CA LYS A 23 -7.09 3.93 -17.82
C LYS A 23 -5.78 3.55 -18.50
N ARG A 24 -5.89 2.86 -19.63
CA ARG A 24 -4.78 2.60 -20.54
C ARG A 24 -4.94 3.49 -21.78
N TYR A 25 -3.86 4.14 -22.18
CA TYR A 25 -3.81 5.00 -23.36
C TYR A 25 -3.10 4.30 -24.52
N LYS A 26 -3.41 4.71 -25.75
CA LYS A 26 -2.81 4.10 -26.96
C LYS A 26 -1.29 4.27 -27.05
N ASP A 27 -0.74 5.28 -26.37
CA ASP A 27 0.71 5.52 -26.25
C ASP A 27 1.39 4.58 -25.23
N GLY A 28 0.64 3.69 -24.58
CA GLY A 28 1.12 2.76 -23.57
C GLY A 28 1.09 3.29 -22.13
N ARG A 29 0.75 4.56 -21.91
CA ARG A 29 0.61 5.11 -20.55
C ARG A 29 -0.53 4.43 -19.81
N ILE A 30 -0.29 4.15 -18.52
CA ILE A 30 -1.32 3.68 -17.59
C ILE A 30 -1.53 4.75 -16.52
N GLU A 31 -2.74 5.28 -16.45
CA GLU A 31 -3.17 6.16 -15.37
C GLU A 31 -3.94 5.35 -14.34
N ARG A 32 -3.43 5.27 -13.10
CA ARG A 32 -4.12 4.64 -11.97
C ARG A 32 -4.99 5.69 -11.28
N LEU A 33 -6.30 5.48 -11.35
CA LEU A 33 -7.32 6.42 -10.89
C LEU A 33 -7.66 6.18 -9.42
N LEU A 34 -7.92 4.93 -9.03
CA LEU A 34 -8.16 4.57 -7.64
C LEU A 34 -6.83 4.45 -6.90
N ARG A 35 -6.52 5.43 -6.06
CA ARG A 35 -5.36 5.42 -5.16
C ARG A 35 -5.68 6.14 -3.86
N SER A 36 -5.31 5.54 -2.75
CA SER A 36 -5.31 6.21 -1.44
C SER A 36 -3.94 6.84 -1.15
N PRO A 37 -3.85 7.91 -0.35
CA PRO A 37 -2.57 8.48 0.06
C PRO A 37 -1.66 7.45 0.74
N LEU A 38 -0.35 7.55 0.53
CA LEU A 38 0.61 6.71 1.25
C LEU A 38 0.75 7.17 2.70
N VAL A 39 1.00 6.23 3.60
CA VAL A 39 1.27 6.48 5.02
C VAL A 39 2.69 6.01 5.32
N GLU A 40 3.46 6.80 6.05
CA GLU A 40 4.79 6.39 6.50
C GLU A 40 4.68 5.34 7.62
N ALA A 41 5.60 4.38 7.63
CA ALA A 41 5.73 3.47 8.75
C ALA A 41 6.21 4.25 9.99
N ALA A 42 5.69 3.89 11.16
CA ALA A 42 6.06 4.49 12.42
C ALA A 42 6.29 3.42 13.49
N GLU A 43 7.53 3.37 13.99
CA GLU A 43 7.93 2.41 15.03
C GLU A 43 7.35 2.74 16.40
N ASN A 44 6.99 4.01 16.65
CA ASN A 44 6.33 4.40 17.89
C ASN A 44 4.84 3.98 17.86
N PRO A 45 4.42 2.99 18.67
CA PRO A 45 3.06 2.46 18.62
C PRO A 45 2.01 3.48 19.06
N THR A 46 2.37 4.53 19.83
CA THR A 46 1.39 5.55 20.26
C THR A 46 0.86 6.37 19.08
N ALA A 47 1.63 6.49 17.99
CA ALA A 47 1.19 7.16 16.77
C ALA A 47 0.09 6.38 16.02
N ASN A 48 -0.04 5.07 16.30
CA ASN A 48 -0.84 4.13 15.52
C ASN A 48 -1.71 3.23 16.42
N ARG A 49 -2.40 3.82 17.39
CA ARG A 49 -3.36 3.13 18.27
C ARG A 49 -2.79 1.90 19.00
N GLY A 50 -1.51 1.94 19.35
CA GLY A 50 -0.81 0.83 20.00
C GLY A 50 -0.21 -0.19 19.04
N VAL A 51 0.01 0.14 17.77
CA VAL A 51 0.59 -0.75 16.76
C VAL A 51 1.83 -0.10 16.14
N ALA A 52 3.01 -0.66 16.36
CA ALA A 52 4.22 -0.23 15.67
C ALA A 52 4.21 -0.76 14.23
N THR A 53 4.69 0.02 13.28
CA THR A 53 4.78 -0.39 11.88
C THR A 53 6.18 -0.21 11.32
N ARG A 54 6.57 -1.10 10.41
CA ARG A 54 7.88 -1.08 9.75
C ARG A 54 7.81 -1.70 8.36
N ASP A 55 8.43 -1.06 7.39
CA ASP A 55 8.58 -1.60 6.04
C ASP A 55 9.86 -2.44 5.95
N VAL A 56 9.76 -3.59 5.31
CA VAL A 56 10.87 -4.53 5.12
C VAL A 56 10.91 -4.94 3.66
N VAL A 57 12.11 -5.01 3.08
CA VAL A 57 12.32 -5.60 1.75
C VAL A 57 12.71 -7.06 1.93
N ILE A 58 11.97 -7.98 1.31
CA ILE A 58 12.29 -9.41 1.32
C ILE A 58 13.24 -9.74 0.18
N ASP A 59 12.94 -9.23 -1.01
CA ASP A 59 13.71 -9.50 -2.21
C ASP A 59 13.79 -8.27 -3.10
N HIS A 60 15.01 -7.77 -3.30
CA HIS A 60 15.28 -6.62 -4.15
C HIS A 60 15.09 -6.91 -5.65
N GLY A 61 15.15 -8.18 -6.06
CA GLY A 61 14.95 -8.59 -7.46
C GLY A 61 13.48 -8.60 -7.89
N THR A 62 12.57 -8.90 -6.97
CA THR A 62 11.13 -8.95 -7.21
C THR A 62 10.37 -7.74 -6.66
N SER A 63 11.06 -6.85 -5.94
CA SER A 63 10.49 -5.70 -5.22
C SER A 63 9.43 -6.07 -4.18
N VAL A 64 9.45 -7.30 -3.67
CA VAL A 64 8.53 -7.75 -2.62
C VAL A 64 8.91 -7.08 -1.31
N SER A 65 8.03 -6.22 -0.81
CA SER A 65 8.29 -5.41 0.38
C SER A 65 7.06 -5.27 1.28
N PRO A 66 6.86 -6.14 2.28
CA PRO A 66 5.73 -5.99 3.18
C PRO A 66 5.90 -4.86 4.20
N ARG A 67 4.75 -4.39 4.71
CA ARG A 67 4.65 -3.65 5.97
C ARG A 67 4.29 -4.58 7.12
N LEU A 68 5.08 -4.54 8.18
CA LEU A 68 4.84 -5.23 9.44
C LEU A 68 3.99 -4.36 10.37
N PHE A 69 3.07 -4.97 11.11
CA PHE A 69 2.21 -4.33 12.11
C PHE A 69 2.28 -5.10 13.43
N LEU A 70 2.99 -4.56 14.41
CA LEU A 70 3.24 -5.19 15.71
C LEU A 70 2.44 -4.49 16.82
N PRO A 71 1.36 -5.09 17.36
CA PRO A 71 0.61 -4.49 18.45
C PRO A 71 1.38 -4.58 19.78
N SER A 72 1.27 -3.59 20.65
CA SER A 72 2.02 -3.56 21.93
C SER A 72 1.77 -4.80 22.80
N ARG A 73 0.55 -5.35 22.78
CA ARG A 73 0.20 -6.60 23.50
C ARG A 73 1.01 -7.79 23.00
N ALA A 74 1.24 -7.86 21.68
CA ALA A 74 2.07 -8.89 21.07
C ALA A 74 3.52 -8.80 21.49
N ALA A 75 4.08 -7.59 21.47
CA ALA A 75 5.46 -7.33 21.88
C ALA A 75 5.72 -7.79 23.33
N MET A 76 4.75 -7.59 24.22
CA MET A 76 4.85 -8.03 25.62
C MET A 76 4.74 -9.55 25.82
N ALA A 77 4.04 -10.26 24.93
CA ALA A 77 3.88 -11.71 25.02
C ALA A 77 5.06 -12.51 24.42
N ALA A 78 5.94 -11.86 23.64
CA ALA A 78 7.04 -12.48 22.91
C ALA A 78 8.08 -13.18 23.81
N GLY A 79 8.11 -12.87 25.12
CA GLY A 79 9.03 -13.48 26.08
C GLY A 79 8.70 -14.91 26.53
N SER A 80 7.57 -15.51 26.12
CA SER A 80 7.21 -16.87 26.62
C SER A 80 6.37 -17.78 25.70
N ARG A 81 5.98 -17.40 24.47
CA ARG A 81 5.22 -18.31 23.57
C ARG A 81 5.48 -18.09 22.07
N ARG A 82 5.19 -19.13 21.28
CA ARG A 82 5.00 -19.03 19.81
C ARG A 82 3.97 -17.95 19.52
N PHE A 83 4.33 -17.09 18.58
CA PHE A 83 3.55 -15.92 18.22
C PHE A 83 2.79 -16.18 16.92
N LEU A 84 1.48 -15.89 16.87
CA LEU A 84 0.67 -16.09 15.67
C LEU A 84 1.05 -15.07 14.59
N LEU A 85 0.82 -15.40 13.33
CA LEU A 85 1.13 -14.54 12.20
C LEU A 85 -0.07 -14.49 11.27
N ILE A 86 -0.43 -13.28 10.83
CA ILE A 86 -1.39 -13.08 9.74
C ILE A 86 -0.62 -12.51 8.55
N VAL A 87 -0.65 -13.23 7.43
CA VAL A 87 -0.23 -12.68 6.14
C VAL A 87 -1.45 -12.07 5.47
N TYR A 88 -1.39 -10.77 5.19
CA TYR A 88 -2.46 -9.99 4.59
C TYR A 88 -2.06 -9.55 3.18
N ILE A 89 -2.94 -9.77 2.22
CA ILE A 89 -2.77 -9.32 0.84
C ILE A 89 -3.90 -8.33 0.56
N HIS A 90 -3.54 -7.11 0.17
CA HIS A 90 -4.53 -6.06 -0.05
C HIS A 90 -5.33 -6.28 -1.34
N GLY A 91 -6.47 -5.59 -1.45
CA GLY A 91 -7.30 -5.58 -2.65
C GLY A 91 -6.76 -4.64 -3.72
N GLY A 92 -7.66 -4.04 -4.52
CA GLY A 92 -7.25 -3.15 -5.61
C GLY A 92 -7.06 -3.87 -6.96
N SER A 93 -7.70 -5.04 -7.11
CA SER A 93 -7.83 -5.75 -8.38
C SER A 93 -6.49 -6.00 -9.09
N PHE A 94 -5.43 -6.26 -8.30
CA PHE A 94 -4.06 -6.49 -8.79
C PHE A 94 -3.40 -5.33 -9.55
N CYS A 95 -4.00 -4.13 -9.54
CA CYS A 95 -3.53 -3.02 -10.36
C CYS A 95 -3.57 -1.64 -9.68
N THR A 96 -4.20 -1.55 -8.51
CA THR A 96 -4.38 -0.32 -7.74
C THR A 96 -4.13 -0.54 -6.25
N GLU A 97 -3.97 0.57 -5.53
CA GLU A 97 -3.66 0.59 -4.09
C GLU A 97 -2.31 -0.07 -3.73
N SER A 98 -2.00 -0.14 -2.43
CA SER A 98 -0.72 -0.61 -1.88
C SER A 98 -0.90 -1.01 -0.41
N ALA A 99 -0.04 -1.89 0.11
CA ALA A 99 0.09 -2.16 1.55
C ALA A 99 0.42 -0.90 2.37
N PHE A 100 1.01 0.10 1.72
CA PHE A 100 1.43 1.37 2.33
C PHE A 100 0.35 2.47 2.22
N CYS A 101 -0.74 2.21 1.50
CA CYS A 101 -1.80 3.20 1.34
C CYS A 101 -2.68 3.29 2.59
N GLN A 102 -3.28 4.46 2.82
CA GLN A 102 -4.05 4.77 4.02
C GLN A 102 -5.18 3.76 4.28
N THR A 103 -5.90 3.34 3.24
CA THR A 103 -7.01 2.39 3.34
C THR A 103 -6.57 1.07 3.94
N TYR A 104 -5.51 0.47 3.38
CA TYR A 104 -5.03 -0.84 3.81
C TYR A 104 -4.16 -0.77 5.06
N HIS A 105 -3.41 0.31 5.26
CA HIS A 105 -2.70 0.58 6.50
C HIS A 105 -3.64 0.66 7.70
N HIS A 106 -4.77 1.36 7.60
CA HIS A 106 -5.75 1.45 8.68
C HIS A 106 -6.42 0.11 8.98
N TYR A 107 -6.76 -0.65 7.93
CA TYR A 107 -7.33 -1.98 8.10
C TYR A 107 -6.35 -2.93 8.78
N ALA A 108 -5.11 -3.02 8.30
CA ALA A 108 -4.08 -3.88 8.87
C ALA A 108 -3.72 -3.48 10.32
N THR A 109 -3.70 -2.17 10.62
CA THR A 109 -3.56 -1.67 12.00
C THR A 109 -4.70 -2.18 12.90
N SER A 110 -5.94 -2.05 12.44
CA SER A 110 -7.12 -2.50 13.19
C SER A 110 -7.14 -4.01 13.37
N LEU A 111 -6.74 -4.75 12.34
CA LEU A 111 -6.61 -6.21 12.36
C LEU A 111 -5.57 -6.66 13.37
N ALA A 112 -4.36 -6.07 13.34
CA ALA A 112 -3.28 -6.37 14.28
C ALA A 112 -3.71 -6.08 15.73
N ALA A 113 -4.29 -4.91 15.99
CA ALA A 113 -4.77 -4.52 17.31
C ALA A 113 -5.87 -5.46 17.83
N SER A 114 -6.82 -5.84 16.98
CA SER A 114 -7.96 -6.69 17.37
C SER A 114 -7.57 -8.14 17.60
N ALA A 115 -6.72 -8.68 16.72
CA ALA A 115 -6.24 -10.06 16.83
C ALA A 115 -5.10 -10.21 17.85
N GLY A 116 -4.48 -9.10 18.28
CA GLY A 116 -3.36 -9.11 19.22
C GLY A 116 -2.13 -9.83 18.64
N THR A 117 -1.95 -9.78 17.32
CA THR A 117 -0.96 -10.56 16.57
C THR A 117 -0.25 -9.73 15.50
N LEU A 118 0.87 -10.23 14.95
CA LEU A 118 1.66 -9.56 13.91
C LEU A 118 0.92 -9.75 12.61
N VAL A 119 0.68 -8.65 11.92
CA VAL A 119 0.20 -8.66 10.55
C VAL A 119 1.37 -8.31 9.64
N VAL A 120 1.54 -9.11 8.59
CA VAL A 120 2.48 -8.87 7.50
C VAL A 120 1.64 -8.53 6.28
N SER A 121 1.53 -7.24 5.95
CA SER A 121 0.80 -6.78 4.77
C SER A 121 1.73 -6.77 3.58
N MET A 122 1.46 -7.60 2.58
CA MET A 122 2.29 -7.75 1.39
C MET A 122 2.06 -6.61 0.39
N GLU A 123 3.16 -6.07 -0.14
CA GLU A 123 3.24 -5.30 -1.39
C GLU A 123 3.80 -6.21 -2.49
#